data_AF-A0A838K2X8-F1
#
_entry.id   AF-A0A838K2X8-F1
#
_cell.length_a   1.000
_cell.length_b   1.000
_cell.length_c   1.000
_cell.angle_alpha   90.00
_cell.angle_beta   90.00
_cell.angle_gamma   90.00
#
_symmetry.space_group_name_H-M   'P 1'
#
loop_
_entity.id
_entity.type
_entity.pdbx_description
1 polymer ?
#
loop_
_entity_poly.entity_id
_entity_poly.type
_entity_poly.pdbx_seq_one_letter_code
_entity_poly.pdbx_strand_id
1 'polypeptide(L)'
;MSAARKAPRLLPDARSLPARDLSIRRNAAGRRTIRFESGLANPGHGVLELRPNNLGDCRRNEQHASQIMFRDRNRNGWYDRDADNRSVRHDAGCMVFHPSHDHWHFEAAARYALWRPDRDRPIVVKGRKMSFCLRDSERVPPKWDIRHYAEYYGACSQDTRQGISIGWVDVYGSYLPGQFLTLPDGLSNGLYCLRTTVDPRDQLLESDDDNNHSVQSVRIRGDRVAAKPLRRCRSVL
;
A
#
# COMPACT_ATOMS: atom_id res chain seq x y z
N MET A 1 20.26 40.02 7.03
CA MET A 1 20.66 38.75 6.38
C MET A 1 19.41 37.90 6.19
N SER A 2 18.96 37.68 4.95
CA SER A 2 17.81 36.79 4.69
C SER A 2 18.23 35.35 4.95
N ALA A 3 17.56 34.64 5.86
CA ALA A 3 17.79 33.22 6.04
C ALA A 3 17.58 32.50 4.70
N ALA A 4 18.56 31.71 4.24
CA ALA A 4 18.42 30.94 3.02
C ALA A 4 17.21 30.00 3.15
N ARG A 5 16.25 30.10 2.24
CA ARG A 5 15.03 29.26 2.27
C ARG A 5 15.44 27.79 2.13
N LYS A 6 15.12 26.96 3.13
CA LYS A 6 15.38 25.52 3.10
C LYS A 6 14.74 24.91 1.83
N ALA A 7 15.47 24.01 1.18
CA ALA A 7 14.97 23.23 0.04
C ALA A 7 13.67 22.49 0.42
N PRO A 8 12.67 22.43 -0.49
CA PRO A 8 11.40 21.76 -0.24
C PRO A 8 11.62 20.25 -0.06
N ARG A 9 10.65 19.56 0.54
CA ARG A 9 10.66 18.10 0.69
C ARG A 9 10.06 17.49 -0.56
N LEU A 10 10.61 16.37 -1.00
CA LEU A 10 10.05 15.54 -2.04
C LEU A 10 9.25 14.43 -1.36
N LEU A 11 7.94 14.47 -1.53
CA LEU A 11 7.02 13.53 -0.90
C LEU A 11 6.68 12.39 -1.88
N PRO A 12 6.52 11.16 -1.38
CA PRO A 12 5.89 10.10 -2.17
C PRO A 12 4.41 10.39 -2.42
N ASP A 13 3.79 9.55 -3.23
CA ASP A 13 2.34 9.47 -3.40
C ASP A 13 1.99 7.99 -3.23
N ALA A 14 1.41 7.56 -2.12
CA ALA A 14 1.11 6.17 -1.87
C ALA A 14 -0.26 5.85 -2.47
N ARG A 15 -0.25 5.23 -3.65
CA ARG A 15 -1.47 5.00 -4.41
C ARG A 15 -1.82 3.53 -4.52
N SER A 16 -2.98 3.13 -4.02
CA SER A 16 -3.46 1.76 -4.21
C SER A 16 -3.89 1.49 -5.65
N LEU A 17 -3.58 0.29 -6.17
CA LEU A 17 -4.04 -0.16 -7.49
C LEU A 17 -5.24 -1.13 -7.38
N PRO A 18 -6.16 -1.12 -8.37
CA PRO A 18 -7.29 -2.04 -8.40
C PRO A 18 -6.83 -3.50 -8.28
N ALA A 19 -7.45 -4.22 -7.35
CA ALA A 19 -7.11 -5.62 -7.08
C ALA A 19 -7.25 -6.50 -8.33
N ARG A 20 -6.28 -7.38 -8.56
CA ARG A 20 -6.26 -8.35 -9.68
C ARG A 20 -6.11 -9.78 -9.16
N ASP A 21 -5.97 -10.75 -10.07
CA ASP A 21 -5.82 -12.18 -9.74
C ASP A 21 -6.85 -12.69 -8.71
N LEU A 22 -8.13 -12.54 -9.08
CA LEU A 22 -9.25 -12.80 -8.18
C LEU A 22 -9.61 -14.28 -8.17
N SER A 23 -9.73 -14.86 -6.97
CA SER A 23 -10.33 -16.20 -6.80
C SER A 23 -11.17 -16.30 -5.54
N ILE A 24 -12.14 -17.22 -5.53
CA ILE A 24 -12.82 -17.63 -4.29
C ILE A 24 -12.36 -19.04 -3.95
N ARG A 25 -11.93 -19.23 -2.71
CA ARG A 25 -11.49 -20.51 -2.16
C ARG A 25 -12.27 -20.79 -0.87
N ARG A 26 -12.23 -22.03 -0.41
CA ARG A 26 -12.69 -22.40 0.93
C ARG A 26 -11.48 -22.62 1.82
N ASN A 27 -11.53 -22.10 3.04
CA ASN A 27 -10.49 -22.40 4.03
C ASN A 27 -10.75 -23.77 4.69
N ALA A 28 -9.87 -24.18 5.61
CA ALA A 28 -10.00 -25.46 6.32
C ALA A 28 -11.34 -25.61 7.10
N ALA A 29 -11.95 -24.49 7.51
CA ALA A 29 -13.26 -24.46 8.16
C ALA A 29 -14.44 -24.41 7.17
N GLY A 30 -14.21 -24.60 5.87
CA GLY A 30 -15.24 -24.56 4.82
C GLY A 30 -15.75 -23.16 4.44
N ARG A 31 -15.29 -22.11 5.13
CA ARG A 31 -15.70 -20.72 4.86
C ARG A 31 -15.10 -20.19 3.57
N ARG A 32 -15.91 -19.46 2.81
CA ARG A 32 -15.48 -18.82 1.57
C ARG A 32 -14.56 -17.64 1.85
N THR A 33 -13.46 -17.55 1.13
CA THR A 33 -12.54 -16.42 1.13
C THR A 33 -12.38 -15.91 -0.30
N ILE A 34 -12.48 -14.60 -0.50
CA ILE A 34 -12.04 -13.97 -1.74
C ILE A 34 -10.57 -13.63 -1.61
N ARG A 35 -9.74 -14.24 -2.44
CA ARG A 35 -8.31 -13.96 -2.61
C ARG A 35 -8.11 -13.02 -3.77
N PHE A 36 -7.10 -12.17 -3.66
CA PHE A 36 -6.77 -11.18 -4.67
C PHE A 36 -5.34 -10.70 -4.47
N GLU A 37 -4.75 -10.23 -5.56
CA GLU A 37 -3.53 -9.45 -5.53
C GLU A 37 -3.85 -7.97 -5.28
N SER A 38 -3.01 -7.30 -4.51
CA SER A 38 -3.03 -5.85 -4.30
C SER A 38 -1.70 -5.22 -4.68
N GLY A 39 -1.74 -4.02 -5.24
CA GLY A 39 -0.56 -3.21 -5.53
C GLY A 39 -0.57 -1.88 -4.77
N LEU A 40 0.59 -1.48 -4.27
CA LEU A 40 0.88 -0.14 -3.75
C LEU A 40 1.88 0.55 -4.67
N ALA A 41 1.44 1.58 -5.39
CA ALA A 41 2.25 2.35 -6.31
C ALA A 41 2.83 3.61 -5.65
N ASN A 42 3.99 4.07 -6.14
CA ASN A 42 4.52 5.40 -5.86
C ASN A 42 4.71 6.23 -7.13
N PRO A 43 3.67 6.94 -7.64
CA PRO A 43 3.82 7.91 -8.72
C PRO A 43 4.31 9.29 -8.27
N GLY A 44 4.63 9.49 -6.99
CA GLY A 44 5.05 10.77 -6.43
C GLY A 44 6.44 11.22 -6.89
N HIS A 45 6.88 12.36 -6.37
CA HIS A 45 8.15 12.97 -6.75
C HIS A 45 9.31 12.64 -5.78
N GLY A 46 8.98 12.05 -4.63
CA GLY A 46 9.91 11.48 -3.65
C GLY A 46 9.77 9.97 -3.56
N VAL A 47 10.80 9.31 -3.03
CA VAL A 47 10.71 7.88 -2.68
C VAL A 47 9.82 7.70 -1.45
N LEU A 48 9.07 6.60 -1.41
CA LEU A 48 8.47 6.12 -0.17
C LEU A 48 9.54 5.28 0.53
N GLU A 49 10.17 5.79 1.59
CA GLU A 49 11.19 5.04 2.32
C GLU A 49 10.87 5.01 3.81
N LEU A 50 10.82 3.81 4.38
CA LEU A 50 10.61 3.59 5.82
C LEU A 50 11.85 2.95 6.42
N ARG A 51 12.27 3.46 7.59
CA ARG A 51 13.41 2.92 8.33
C ARG A 51 13.02 2.58 9.77
N PRO A 52 13.11 1.32 10.22
CA PRO A 52 12.96 0.99 11.63
C PRO A 52 14.06 1.68 12.45
N ASN A 53 13.70 2.19 13.63
CA ASN A 53 14.59 2.89 14.55
C ASN A 53 13.96 3.01 15.95
N ASN A 54 14.76 3.37 16.96
CA ASN A 54 14.34 3.50 18.36
C ASN A 54 13.91 4.93 18.77
N LEU A 55 13.31 5.71 17.85
CA LEU A 55 12.96 7.11 18.12
C LEU A 55 11.55 7.31 18.71
N GLY A 56 10.76 6.26 18.83
CA GLY A 56 9.39 6.32 19.35
C GLY A 56 8.99 5.03 20.07
N ASP A 57 7.88 5.10 20.80
CA ASP A 57 7.37 4.00 21.60
C ASP A 57 6.43 3.11 20.77
N CYS A 58 6.68 1.80 20.81
CA CYS A 58 5.84 0.78 20.19
C CYS A 58 5.52 -0.34 21.17
N ARG A 59 4.56 -1.20 20.82
CA ARG A 59 4.21 -2.33 21.69
C ARG A 59 5.37 -3.33 21.77
N ARG A 60 5.27 -4.25 22.73
CA ARG A 60 6.21 -5.38 22.83
C ARG A 60 6.25 -6.15 21.50
N ASN A 61 7.46 -6.36 20.97
CA ASN A 61 7.76 -7.00 19.67
C ASN A 61 7.44 -6.14 18.43
N GLU A 62 7.21 -4.85 18.60
CA GLU A 62 7.16 -3.84 17.52
C GLU A 62 8.38 -2.91 17.63
N GLN A 63 8.73 -2.28 16.51
CA GLN A 63 9.80 -1.29 16.42
C GLN A 63 9.26 -0.04 15.74
N HIS A 64 9.57 1.14 16.29
CA HIS A 64 9.18 2.39 15.64
C HIS A 64 9.84 2.53 14.26
N ALA A 65 9.17 3.18 13.33
CA ALA A 65 9.69 3.48 12.01
C ALA A 65 9.54 4.96 11.67
N SER A 66 10.55 5.49 11.01
CA SER A 66 10.49 6.81 10.42
C SER A 66 10.34 6.73 8.92
N GLN A 67 9.42 7.54 8.38
CA GLN A 67 9.44 7.89 6.98
C GLN A 67 10.60 8.84 6.71
N ILE A 68 11.36 8.57 5.65
CA ILE A 68 12.51 9.36 5.23
C ILE A 68 12.13 10.16 3.98
N MET A 69 12.11 11.48 4.09
CA MET A 69 11.86 12.37 2.95
C MET A 69 13.12 13.15 2.61
N PHE A 70 13.49 13.15 1.34
CA PHE A 70 14.65 13.89 0.86
C PHE A 70 14.27 15.32 0.48
N ARG A 71 15.25 16.23 0.54
CA ARG A 71 15.08 17.63 0.16
C ARG A 71 15.59 17.85 -1.24
N ASP A 72 14.78 18.52 -2.05
CA ASP A 72 15.07 18.92 -3.43
C ASP A 72 16.16 20.01 -3.47
N ARG A 73 17.42 19.58 -3.41
CA ARG A 73 18.58 20.46 -3.30
C ARG A 73 18.92 21.11 -4.62
N ASN A 74 18.75 20.39 -5.71
CA ASN A 74 18.97 20.89 -7.07
C ASN A 74 17.76 21.68 -7.61
N ARG A 75 16.62 21.67 -6.90
CA ARG A 75 15.38 22.40 -7.22
C ARG A 75 14.76 21.99 -8.54
N ASN A 76 14.90 20.73 -8.93
CA ASN A 76 14.32 20.20 -10.16
C ASN A 76 12.93 19.55 -9.94
N GLY A 77 12.47 19.47 -8.68
CA GLY A 77 11.18 18.92 -8.30
C GLY A 77 11.09 17.40 -8.30
N TRP A 78 12.19 16.67 -8.49
CA TRP A 78 12.24 15.21 -8.57
C TRP A 78 13.40 14.65 -7.79
N TYR A 79 13.17 13.59 -7.01
CA TYR A 79 14.25 12.96 -6.24
C TYR A 79 15.40 12.54 -7.14
N ASP A 80 16.59 13.02 -6.79
CA ASP A 80 17.84 12.60 -7.39
C ASP A 80 18.77 12.14 -6.25
N ARG A 81 19.16 10.87 -6.28
CA ARG A 81 19.94 10.27 -5.18
C ARG A 81 21.27 10.98 -4.95
N ASP A 82 21.91 11.47 -6.01
CA ASP A 82 23.24 12.06 -5.94
C ASP A 82 23.15 13.52 -5.48
N ALA A 83 22.13 14.24 -5.94
CA ALA A 83 21.93 15.64 -5.57
C ALA A 83 21.22 15.82 -4.21
N ASP A 84 20.22 14.99 -3.90
CA ASP A 84 19.27 15.19 -2.79
C ASP A 84 19.63 14.38 -1.54
N ASN A 85 20.89 14.42 -1.14
CA ASN A 85 21.42 13.65 0.00
C ASN A 85 21.09 14.21 1.41
N ARG A 86 20.13 15.13 1.52
CA ARG A 86 19.68 15.69 2.80
C ARG A 86 18.24 15.26 3.04
N SER A 87 18.00 14.59 4.15
CA SER A 87 16.66 14.11 4.50
C SER A 87 16.13 14.72 5.79
N VAL A 88 14.81 14.57 5.95
CA VAL A 88 14.09 14.75 7.21
C VAL A 88 13.35 13.47 7.54
N ARG A 89 13.06 13.29 8.83
CA ARG A 89 12.26 12.17 9.32
C ARG A 89 10.86 12.65 9.66
N HIS A 90 9.88 11.79 9.43
CA HIS A 90 8.54 11.86 9.99
C HIS A 90 8.25 10.56 10.74
N ASP A 91 7.45 10.64 11.79
CA ASP A 91 6.96 9.47 12.52
C ASP A 91 5.98 8.71 11.62
N ALA A 92 6.29 7.45 11.29
CA ALA A 92 5.40 6.61 10.49
C ALA A 92 4.64 5.60 11.36
N GLY A 93 4.85 5.60 12.68
CA GLY A 93 4.33 4.60 13.61
C GLY A 93 5.26 3.40 13.77
N CYS A 94 4.68 2.20 13.80
CA CYS A 94 5.37 0.98 14.20
C CYS A 94 5.46 -0.05 13.07
N MET A 95 6.48 -0.90 13.15
CA MET A 95 6.67 -2.09 12.31
C MET A 95 6.73 -3.34 13.19
N VAL A 96 6.23 -4.45 12.68
CA VAL A 96 6.34 -5.77 13.33
C VAL A 96 7.41 -6.58 12.62
N PHE A 97 8.34 -7.14 13.37
CA PHE A 97 9.26 -8.15 12.83
C PHE A 97 8.54 -9.50 12.74
N HIS A 98 8.65 -10.18 11.60
CA HIS A 98 8.09 -11.52 11.41
C HIS A 98 9.23 -12.55 11.35
N PRO A 99 9.54 -13.26 12.45
CA PRO A 99 10.66 -14.21 12.50
C PRO A 99 10.56 -15.34 11.47
N SER A 100 9.35 -15.71 11.05
CA SER A 100 9.15 -16.75 10.05
C SER A 100 9.67 -16.37 8.65
N HIS A 101 9.80 -15.07 8.37
CA HIS A 101 10.23 -14.53 7.07
C HIS A 101 11.42 -13.56 7.19
N ASP A 102 11.96 -13.38 8.40
CA ASP A 102 13.17 -12.61 8.70
C ASP A 102 13.18 -11.17 8.19
N HIS A 103 12.03 -10.48 8.27
CA HIS A 103 11.94 -9.06 7.89
C HIS A 103 10.86 -8.28 8.65
N TRP A 104 10.98 -6.96 8.54
CA TRP A 104 10.03 -5.99 9.09
C TRP A 104 8.82 -5.81 8.18
N HIS A 105 7.65 -5.65 8.79
CA HIS A 105 6.43 -5.27 8.12
C HIS A 105 5.88 -3.96 8.68
N PHE A 106 5.57 -3.00 7.80
CA PHE A 106 4.90 -1.77 8.18
C PHE A 106 3.47 -2.05 8.63
N GLU A 107 3.13 -1.74 9.89
CA GLU A 107 1.78 -1.98 10.41
C GLU A 107 0.77 -1.07 9.71
N ALA A 108 -0.45 -1.60 9.54
CA ALA A 108 -1.53 -0.90 8.86
C ALA A 108 -1.22 -0.39 7.44
N ALA A 109 -0.26 -0.98 6.71
CA ALA A 109 0.05 -0.59 5.34
C ALA A 109 -1.16 -0.62 4.40
N ALA A 110 -2.15 -1.50 4.64
CA ALA A 110 -3.39 -1.49 3.87
C ALA A 110 -4.65 -1.89 4.66
N ARG A 111 -5.81 -1.47 4.15
CA ARG A 111 -7.15 -1.91 4.55
C ARG A 111 -7.90 -2.44 3.35
N TYR A 112 -8.55 -3.58 3.52
CA TYR A 112 -9.42 -4.18 2.51
C TYR A 112 -10.86 -4.17 2.99
N ALA A 113 -11.77 -3.79 2.10
CA ALA A 113 -13.18 -3.79 2.39
C ALA A 113 -13.99 -4.30 1.20
N LEU A 114 -15.01 -5.11 1.48
CA LEU A 114 -15.99 -5.51 0.48
C LEU A 114 -17.27 -4.74 0.74
N TRP A 115 -17.83 -4.17 -0.33
CA TRP A 115 -19.03 -3.34 -0.30
C TRP A 115 -20.08 -3.90 -1.25
N ARG A 116 -21.35 -3.55 -0.99
CA ARG A 116 -22.37 -3.57 -2.05
C ARG A 116 -22.40 -2.19 -2.72
N PRO A 117 -22.60 -2.11 -4.05
CA PRO A 117 -22.72 -0.86 -4.81
C PRO A 117 -23.54 0.25 -4.16
N ASP A 118 -24.69 -0.12 -3.58
CA ASP A 118 -25.73 0.81 -3.13
C ASP A 118 -25.79 0.90 -1.58
N ARG A 119 -24.69 0.58 -0.89
CA ARG A 119 -24.58 0.67 0.57
C ARG A 119 -23.54 1.71 0.97
N ASP A 120 -23.85 2.45 2.02
CA ASP A 120 -23.00 3.45 2.68
C ASP A 120 -21.95 2.84 3.61
N ARG A 121 -22.01 1.52 3.84
CA ARG A 121 -21.10 0.79 4.74
C ARG A 121 -20.60 -0.53 4.12
N PRO A 122 -19.36 -0.94 4.46
CA PRO A 122 -18.81 -2.21 3.99
C PRO A 122 -19.53 -3.39 4.65
N ILE A 123 -19.68 -4.48 3.90
CA ILE A 123 -20.16 -5.77 4.43
C ILE A 123 -19.05 -6.57 5.11
N VAL A 124 -17.80 -6.37 4.69
CA VAL A 124 -16.61 -6.99 5.29
C VAL A 124 -15.51 -5.95 5.33
N VAL A 125 -14.78 -5.89 6.44
CA VAL A 125 -13.56 -5.09 6.57
C VAL A 125 -12.47 -5.94 7.18
N LYS A 126 -11.26 -5.84 6.63
CA LYS A 126 -10.03 -6.36 7.22
C LYS A 126 -9.04 -5.21 7.30
N GLY A 127 -8.78 -4.73 8.52
CA GLY A 127 -8.09 -3.45 8.70
C GLY A 127 -7.09 -3.40 9.87
N ARG A 128 -6.59 -4.55 10.34
CA ARG A 128 -5.68 -4.57 11.51
C ARG A 128 -4.30 -5.18 11.32
N LYS A 129 -4.05 -5.96 10.26
CA LYS A 129 -2.78 -6.71 10.07
C LYS A 129 -2.41 -6.94 8.61
N MET A 130 -2.65 -5.99 7.71
CA MET A 130 -1.99 -6.02 6.40
C MET A 130 -0.68 -5.28 6.57
N SER A 131 0.29 -6.02 7.09
CA SER A 131 1.62 -5.54 7.35
C SER A 131 2.52 -6.07 6.25
N PHE A 132 3.32 -5.20 5.64
CA PHE A 132 4.00 -5.45 4.38
C PHE A 132 5.42 -4.95 4.41
N CYS A 133 6.32 -5.61 3.69
CA CYS A 133 7.63 -5.07 3.42
C CYS A 133 7.62 -4.28 2.12
N LEU A 134 7.96 -3.00 2.17
CA LEU A 134 7.97 -2.15 0.99
C LEU A 134 9.16 -2.48 0.07
N ARG A 135 8.86 -2.77 -1.20
CA ARG A 135 9.84 -3.06 -2.26
C ARG A 135 9.35 -2.68 -3.65
N ASP A 136 10.29 -2.60 -4.58
CA ASP A 136 10.07 -2.41 -6.00
C ASP A 136 9.74 -3.77 -6.66
N SER A 137 8.47 -4.03 -7.00
CA SER A 137 8.05 -5.31 -7.60
C SER A 137 7.75 -5.20 -9.09
N GLU A 138 6.97 -4.20 -9.50
CA GLU A 138 6.65 -3.94 -10.92
C GLU A 138 6.60 -2.44 -11.21
N ARG A 139 6.56 -2.08 -12.49
CA ARG A 139 6.40 -0.68 -12.92
C ARG A 139 4.95 -0.23 -12.76
N VAL A 140 4.76 1.05 -12.43
CA VAL A 140 3.45 1.69 -12.53
C VAL A 140 2.89 1.59 -13.96
N PRO A 141 1.56 1.67 -14.15
CA PRO A 141 0.97 1.66 -15.48
C PRO A 141 1.60 2.72 -16.40
N PRO A 142 2.00 2.37 -17.64
CA PRO A 142 2.67 3.30 -18.55
C PRO A 142 1.91 4.61 -18.83
N LYS A 143 0.58 4.56 -18.74
CA LYS A 143 -0.32 5.72 -18.90
C LYS A 143 -0.14 6.84 -17.86
N TRP A 144 0.64 6.63 -16.80
CA TRP A 144 0.90 7.64 -15.78
C TRP A 144 2.08 8.57 -16.14
N ASP A 145 2.85 8.25 -17.19
CA ASP A 145 3.94 9.10 -17.71
C ASP A 145 4.91 9.60 -16.63
N ILE A 146 5.34 8.68 -15.76
CA ILE A 146 6.25 8.96 -14.63
C ILE A 146 7.70 8.76 -15.08
N ARG A 147 8.61 9.59 -14.56
CA ARG A 147 10.05 9.47 -14.81
C ARG A 147 10.56 8.05 -14.48
N HIS A 148 11.44 7.53 -15.33
CA HIS A 148 12.00 6.19 -15.15
C HIS A 148 13.12 6.19 -14.09
N TYR A 149 12.86 5.57 -12.94
CA TYR A 149 13.87 5.26 -11.92
C TYR A 149 14.28 3.79 -11.98
N ALA A 150 15.56 3.46 -11.78
CA ALA A 150 15.97 2.07 -11.64
C ALA A 150 15.31 1.40 -10.41
N GLU A 151 15.26 0.07 -10.40
CA GLU A 151 14.92 -0.68 -9.18
C GLU A 151 15.95 -0.36 -8.10
N TYR A 152 15.51 -0.16 -6.87
CA TYR A 152 16.41 0.12 -5.76
C TYR A 152 16.04 -0.63 -4.48
N TYR A 153 14.75 -0.72 -4.16
CA TYR A 153 14.28 -1.42 -2.97
C TYR A 153 13.97 -2.87 -3.36
N GLY A 154 14.98 -3.74 -3.23
CA GLY A 154 14.85 -5.14 -3.59
C GLY A 154 14.19 -6.00 -2.49
N ALA A 155 14.63 -7.25 -2.39
CA ALA A 155 14.11 -8.16 -1.38
C ALA A 155 14.35 -7.69 0.06
N CYS A 156 13.38 -8.01 0.90
CA CYS A 156 13.35 -7.61 2.29
C CYS A 156 14.08 -8.59 3.18
N SER A 157 14.94 -8.07 4.05
CA SER A 157 15.54 -8.80 5.16
C SER A 157 15.50 -7.92 6.41
N GLN A 158 16.06 -8.42 7.50
CA GLN A 158 16.20 -7.68 8.74
C GLN A 158 16.96 -6.34 8.56
N ASP A 159 17.95 -6.32 7.67
CA ASP A 159 18.91 -5.22 7.55
C ASP A 159 18.79 -4.42 6.25
N THR A 160 17.87 -4.80 5.34
CA THR A 160 17.66 -4.03 4.10
C THR A 160 16.75 -2.83 4.32
N ARG A 161 17.00 -1.76 3.54
CA ARG A 161 16.10 -0.61 3.47
C ARG A 161 14.84 -1.02 2.73
N GLN A 162 13.69 -0.65 3.27
CA GLN A 162 12.39 -0.91 2.65
C GLN A 162 11.84 0.39 2.08
N GLY A 163 11.25 0.30 0.90
CA GLY A 163 10.67 1.45 0.23
C GLY A 163 10.09 1.13 -1.13
N ILE A 164 9.52 2.14 -1.77
CA ILE A 164 9.02 2.08 -3.14
C ILE A 164 9.58 3.28 -3.89
N SER A 165 10.36 2.98 -4.91
CA SER A 165 10.95 3.96 -5.81
C SER A 165 9.86 4.65 -6.63
N ILE A 166 10.17 5.85 -7.12
CA ILE A 166 9.27 6.60 -8.00
C ILE A 166 9.00 5.78 -9.27
N GLY A 167 7.73 5.63 -9.64
CA GLY A 167 7.30 4.84 -10.80
C GLY A 167 7.33 3.32 -10.58
N TRP A 168 7.44 2.87 -9.32
CA TRP A 168 7.33 1.46 -8.95
C TRP A 168 6.07 1.14 -8.15
N VAL A 169 5.77 -0.15 -8.11
CA VAL A 169 4.65 -0.76 -7.39
C VAL A 169 5.19 -1.90 -6.54
N ASP A 170 4.80 -1.95 -5.28
CA ASP A 170 4.94 -3.12 -4.43
C ASP A 170 3.72 -4.03 -4.59
N VAL A 171 3.96 -5.30 -4.95
CA VAL A 171 2.92 -6.26 -5.35
C VAL A 171 2.80 -7.40 -4.35
N TYR A 172 1.58 -7.59 -3.84
CA TYR A 172 1.21 -8.67 -2.93
C TYR A 172 0.27 -9.67 -3.59
N GLY A 173 0.85 -10.75 -4.10
CA GLY A 173 0.15 -11.82 -4.82
C GLY A 173 -0.98 -12.48 -4.04
N SER A 174 -2.02 -12.93 -4.75
CA SER A 174 -3.20 -13.57 -4.16
C SER A 174 -2.90 -14.87 -3.41
N TYR A 175 -1.73 -15.48 -3.64
CA TYR A 175 -1.26 -16.69 -2.98
C TYR A 175 -0.74 -16.44 -1.56
N LEU A 176 -0.38 -15.21 -1.22
CA LEU A 176 0.26 -14.92 0.06
C LEU A 176 -0.67 -15.21 1.25
N PRO A 177 -0.12 -15.69 2.38
CA PRO A 177 -0.85 -15.75 3.64
C PRO A 177 -1.45 -14.38 3.97
N GLY A 178 -2.72 -14.38 4.39
CA GLY A 178 -3.41 -13.13 4.71
C GLY A 178 -3.98 -12.35 3.53
N GLN A 179 -3.61 -12.61 2.26
CA GLN A 179 -4.19 -11.94 1.07
C GLN A 179 -5.58 -12.45 0.70
N PHE A 180 -6.53 -12.18 1.60
CA PHE A 180 -7.94 -12.51 1.43
C PHE A 180 -8.88 -11.74 2.36
N LEU A 181 -10.15 -11.64 1.96
CA LEU A 181 -11.28 -11.34 2.83
C LEU A 181 -12.12 -12.61 3.04
N THR A 182 -12.52 -12.90 4.27
CA THR A 182 -13.51 -13.95 4.54
C THR A 182 -14.89 -13.41 4.19
N LEU A 183 -15.59 -14.10 3.28
CA LEU A 183 -16.94 -13.72 2.87
C LEU A 183 -17.95 -14.14 3.96
N PRO A 184 -19.01 -13.37 4.21
CA PRO A 184 -20.07 -13.77 5.13
C PRO A 184 -20.73 -15.06 4.66
N ASP A 185 -21.17 -15.88 5.61
CA ASP A 185 -21.96 -17.07 5.30
C ASP A 185 -23.27 -16.65 4.62
N GLY A 186 -23.69 -17.42 3.60
CA GLY A 186 -24.88 -17.08 2.81
C GLY A 186 -24.75 -15.83 1.93
N LEU A 187 -23.55 -15.25 1.74
CA LEU A 187 -23.38 -14.09 0.86
C LEU A 187 -23.95 -14.36 -0.53
N SER A 188 -25.02 -13.65 -0.88
CA SER A 188 -25.79 -13.83 -2.11
C SER A 188 -24.94 -13.60 -3.36
N ASN A 189 -25.32 -14.23 -4.46
CA ASN A 189 -24.75 -13.91 -5.77
C ASN A 189 -25.05 -12.46 -6.14
N GLY A 190 -24.10 -11.76 -6.74
CA GLY A 190 -24.30 -10.35 -7.05
C GLY A 190 -23.03 -9.61 -7.44
N LEU A 191 -23.19 -8.30 -7.62
CA LEU A 191 -22.08 -7.36 -7.80
C LEU A 191 -21.64 -6.80 -6.45
N TYR A 192 -20.34 -6.70 -6.27
CA TYR A 192 -19.70 -6.18 -5.07
C TYR A 192 -18.52 -5.28 -5.48
N CYS A 193 -18.12 -4.40 -4.58
CA CYS A 193 -17.00 -3.49 -4.78
C CYS A 193 -15.90 -3.84 -3.77
N LEU A 194 -14.78 -4.35 -4.26
CA LEU A 194 -13.60 -4.64 -3.45
C LEU A 194 -12.75 -3.38 -3.41
N ARG A 195 -12.75 -2.70 -2.26
CA ARG A 195 -11.94 -1.49 -2.01
C ARG A 195 -10.64 -1.88 -1.30
N THR A 196 -9.54 -1.38 -1.83
CA THR A 196 -8.23 -1.39 -1.17
C THR A 196 -7.89 0.04 -0.78
N THR A 197 -7.26 0.22 0.37
CA THR A 197 -6.84 1.55 0.87
C THR A 197 -5.44 1.38 1.44
N VAL A 198 -4.47 2.11 0.92
CA VAL A 198 -3.15 2.26 1.53
C VAL A 198 -3.19 3.39 2.56
N ASP A 199 -2.26 3.36 3.50
CA ASP A 199 -2.18 4.27 4.64
C ASP A 199 -3.54 4.64 5.26
N PRO A 200 -4.38 3.66 5.61
CA PRO A 200 -5.71 3.90 6.17
C PRO A 200 -5.70 4.59 7.54
N ARG A 201 -4.52 4.88 8.11
CA ARG A 201 -4.33 5.57 9.38
C ARG A 201 -3.68 6.94 9.22
N ASP A 202 -3.35 7.36 8.00
CA ASP A 202 -2.80 8.69 7.73
C ASP A 202 -1.49 8.93 8.52
N GLN A 203 -0.56 7.97 8.40
CA GLN A 203 0.72 7.95 9.11
C GLN A 203 1.89 8.38 8.22
N LEU A 204 1.70 8.42 6.90
CA LEU A 204 2.71 8.81 5.94
C LEU A 204 2.46 10.27 5.52
N LEU A 205 3.53 11.03 5.31
CA LEU A 205 3.41 12.30 4.60
C LEU A 205 3.46 12.04 3.11
N GLU A 206 2.37 12.34 2.43
CA GLU A 206 2.19 12.12 1.01
C GLU A 206 1.97 13.45 0.28
N SER A 207 2.09 13.41 -1.04
CA SER A 207 1.77 14.55 -1.89
C SER A 207 0.27 14.67 -2.21
N ASP A 208 -0.51 13.60 -2.03
CA ASP A 208 -1.94 13.54 -2.29
C ASP A 208 -2.61 12.40 -1.50
N ASP A 209 -3.22 12.72 -0.34
CA ASP A 209 -3.91 11.73 0.51
C ASP A 209 -5.31 11.33 -0.02
N ASP A 210 -5.84 12.05 -1.02
CA ASP A 210 -7.18 11.81 -1.56
C ASP A 210 -7.22 10.61 -2.52
N ASN A 211 -6.06 10.08 -2.92
CA ASN A 211 -5.93 9.03 -3.92
C ASN A 211 -5.54 7.64 -3.35
N ASN A 212 -5.43 7.53 -2.02
CA ASN A 212 -4.94 6.34 -1.30
C ASN A 212 -5.81 5.09 -1.44
N HIS A 213 -6.95 5.16 -2.14
CA HIS A 213 -7.86 4.05 -2.30
C HIS A 213 -8.15 3.71 -3.76
N SER A 214 -8.38 2.43 -3.99
CA SER A 214 -8.81 1.91 -5.29
C SER A 214 -9.96 0.95 -5.11
N VAL A 215 -10.72 0.74 -6.17
CA VAL A 215 -11.84 -0.19 -6.17
C VAL A 215 -11.72 -1.13 -7.38
N GLN A 216 -11.98 -2.41 -7.15
CA GLN A 216 -12.25 -3.41 -8.17
C GLN A 216 -13.71 -3.87 -8.06
N SER A 217 -14.49 -3.63 -9.11
CA SER A 217 -15.85 -4.17 -9.21
C SER A 217 -15.78 -5.67 -9.50
N VAL A 218 -16.47 -6.48 -8.71
CA VAL A 218 -16.42 -7.95 -8.80
C VAL A 218 -17.82 -8.55 -8.82
N ARG A 219 -18.02 -9.57 -9.65
CA ARG A 219 -19.24 -10.37 -9.65
C ARG A 219 -18.98 -11.70 -8.98
N ILE A 220 -19.73 -11.99 -7.92
CA ILE A 220 -19.63 -13.23 -7.15
C ILE A 220 -20.82 -14.12 -7.53
N ARG A 221 -20.52 -15.39 -7.88
CA ARG A 221 -21.51 -16.45 -8.16
C ARG A 221 -21.02 -17.77 -7.58
N GLY A 222 -21.57 -18.19 -6.44
CA GLY A 222 -21.04 -19.32 -5.68
C GLY A 222 -19.55 -19.15 -5.43
N ASP A 223 -18.74 -20.16 -5.72
CA ASP A 223 -17.28 -20.10 -5.54
C ASP A 223 -16.52 -19.49 -6.74
N ARG A 224 -17.21 -18.72 -7.59
CA ARG A 224 -16.61 -17.98 -8.70
C ARG A 224 -16.66 -16.47 -8.48
N VAL A 225 -15.60 -15.80 -8.91
CA VAL A 225 -15.48 -14.34 -8.94
C VAL A 225 -14.95 -13.90 -10.31
N ALA A 226 -15.44 -12.77 -10.80
CA ALA A 226 -14.92 -12.16 -12.02
C ALA A 226 -14.87 -10.63 -11.86
N ALA A 227 -13.76 -10.03 -12.30
CA ALA A 227 -13.65 -8.59 -12.45
C ALA A 227 -14.72 -8.06 -13.42
N LYS A 228 -15.23 -6.86 -13.13
CA LYS A 228 -16.21 -6.14 -13.94
C LYS A 228 -15.83 -4.67 -14.06
N PRO A 229 -16.36 -3.95 -15.07
CA PRO A 229 -16.20 -2.51 -15.16
C PRO A 229 -16.68 -1.79 -13.90
N LEU A 230 -16.02 -0.68 -13.56
CA LEU A 230 -16.26 0.07 -12.31
C LEU A 230 -17.59 0.84 -12.24
N ARG A 231 -18.43 0.80 -13.28
CA ARG A 231 -19.60 1.67 -13.43
C ARG A 231 -20.49 1.76 -12.18
N ARG A 232 -20.74 0.64 -11.50
CA ARG A 232 -21.59 0.57 -10.29
C ARG A 232 -20.83 0.66 -8.97
N CYS A 233 -19.52 0.87 -9.00
CA CYS A 233 -18.69 0.98 -7.80
C CYS A 233 -18.01 2.35 -7.68
N ARG A 234 -18.38 3.32 -8.55
CA ARG A 234 -17.82 4.68 -8.52
C ARG A 234 -18.13 5.42 -7.22
N SER A 235 -19.28 5.15 -6.60
CA SER A 235 -19.68 5.68 -5.29
C SER A 235 -18.86 5.15 -4.11
N VAL A 236 -18.03 4.13 -4.34
CA VAL A 236 -17.19 3.47 -3.32
C VAL A 236 -15.73 3.94 -3.41
N LEU A 237 -15.39 4.78 -4.40
CA LEU A 237 -14.15 5.54 -4.40
C LEU A 237 -14.29 6.61 -3.31
#